data_AF-A0A140NMB9-F1
#
_entry.id   AF-A0A140NMB9-F1
#
_cell.length_a   1.000
_cell.length_b   1.000
_cell.length_c   1.000
_cell.angle_alpha   90.00
_cell.angle_beta   90.00
_cell.angle_gamma   90.00
#
_symmetry.space_group_name_H-M   'P 1'
#
loop_
_entity.id
_entity.type
_entity.pdbx_description
1 polymer ?
#
loop_
_entity_poly.entity_id
_entity_poly.type
_entity_poly.pdbx_seq_one_letter_code
_entity_poly.pdbx_strand_id
1 'polypeptide(L)'
;MEYLKGLILSTAIILPATAVSQTNNDYWHVDTDVYMELEEYRGQRDSFDNKVFDKTSMVGKLSLTNPSSLWSFHLEHRESLRNYGRNF
;
A
#
# COMPACT_ATOMS: atom_id res chain seq x y z
N MET A 1 56.56 -49.06 18.30
CA MET A 1 56.17 -47.87 17.53
C MET A 1 54.69 -48.03 17.22
N GLU A 2 53.88 -47.19 17.83
CA GLU A 2 52.42 -47.34 17.91
C GLU A 2 51.74 -46.88 16.61
N TYR A 3 50.79 -47.68 16.11
CA TYR A 3 49.92 -47.27 15.01
C TYR A 3 48.69 -46.57 15.60
N LEU A 4 48.67 -45.24 15.57
CA LEU A 4 47.47 -44.45 15.78
C LEU A 4 46.54 -44.63 14.56
N LYS A 5 45.61 -45.59 14.66
CA LYS A 5 44.46 -45.70 13.75
C LYS A 5 43.48 -44.57 14.10
N GLY A 6 43.67 -43.41 13.47
CA GLY A 6 42.72 -42.30 13.55
C GLY A 6 41.42 -42.67 12.84
N LEU A 7 40.37 -42.96 13.62
CA LEU A 7 39.01 -43.09 13.12
C LEU A 7 38.49 -41.68 12.77
N ILE A 8 38.46 -41.33 11.49
CA ILE A 8 37.80 -40.11 11.04
C ILE A 8 36.29 -40.38 11.11
N LEU A 9 35.66 -39.90 12.18
CA LEU A 9 34.22 -39.93 12.34
C LEU A 9 33.62 -38.81 11.46
N SER A 10 33.27 -39.11 10.20
CA SER A 10 32.53 -38.16 9.37
C SER A 10 31.04 -38.27 9.68
N THR A 11 30.54 -37.36 10.49
CA THR A 11 29.10 -37.18 10.68
C THR A 11 28.53 -36.50 9.44
N ALA A 12 27.95 -37.29 8.53
CA ALA A 12 27.16 -36.75 7.42
C ALA A 12 25.82 -36.26 7.98
N ILE A 13 25.69 -34.95 8.17
CA ILE A 13 24.41 -34.32 8.52
C ILE A 13 23.60 -34.21 7.23
N ILE A 14 22.71 -35.19 6.99
CA ILE A 14 21.73 -35.11 5.91
C ILE A 14 20.58 -34.25 6.42
N LEU A 15 20.66 -32.94 6.16
CA LEU A 15 19.50 -32.07 6.33
C LEU A 15 18.46 -32.46 5.27
N PRO A 16 17.22 -32.81 5.63
CA PRO A 16 16.17 -32.91 4.63
C PRO A 16 16.02 -31.53 4.00
N ALA A 17 16.35 -31.41 2.72
CA ALA A 17 15.98 -30.25 1.94
C ALA A 17 14.44 -30.26 1.83
N THR A 18 13.77 -29.69 2.82
CA THR A 18 12.36 -29.32 2.67
C THR A 18 12.34 -28.26 1.59
N ALA A 19 12.06 -28.68 0.36
CA ALA A 19 11.67 -27.78 -0.71
C ALA A 19 10.34 -27.16 -0.27
N VAL A 20 10.43 -26.04 0.44
CA VAL A 20 9.29 -25.16 0.60
C VAL A 20 9.00 -24.67 -0.80
N SER A 21 7.93 -25.17 -1.41
CA SER A 21 7.37 -24.53 -2.59
C SER A 21 6.92 -23.15 -2.12
N GLN A 22 7.79 -22.15 -2.30
CA GLN A 22 7.35 -20.77 -2.24
C GLN A 22 6.35 -20.65 -3.39
N THR A 23 5.07 -20.55 -3.03
CA THR A 23 4.04 -20.06 -3.94
C THR A 23 4.57 -18.74 -4.49
N ASN A 24 4.96 -18.74 -5.76
CA ASN A 24 5.56 -17.59 -6.40
C ASN A 24 4.45 -16.54 -6.51
N ASN A 25 4.40 -15.63 -5.53
CA ASN A 25 3.35 -14.63 -5.36
C ASN A 25 3.57 -13.45 -6.34
N ASP A 26 3.69 -13.79 -7.63
CA ASP A 26 3.97 -12.85 -8.73
C ASP A 26 2.69 -12.30 -9.38
N TYR A 27 1.57 -12.40 -8.69
CA TYR A 27 0.36 -11.74 -9.13
C TYR A 27 0.34 -10.29 -8.64
N TRP A 28 -0.19 -9.41 -9.49
CA TRP A 28 -0.46 -8.04 -9.11
C TRP A 28 -1.65 -7.99 -8.14
N HIS A 29 -1.42 -7.37 -7.00
CA HIS A 29 -2.47 -6.93 -6.09
C HIS A 29 -3.04 -5.61 -6.60
N VAL A 30 -4.37 -5.53 -6.60
CA VAL A 30 -5.13 -4.35 -7.02
C VAL A 30 -5.95 -3.90 -5.82
N ASP A 31 -5.56 -2.76 -5.25
CA ASP A 31 -6.29 -2.13 -4.15
C ASP A 31 -6.95 -0.86 -4.66
N THR A 32 -8.27 -0.75 -4.43
CA THR A 32 -9.04 0.44 -4.76
C THR A 32 -9.78 0.95 -3.54
N ASP A 33 -9.82 2.28 -3.42
CA ASP A 33 -10.56 2.95 -2.35
C ASP A 33 -11.31 4.14 -2.96
N VAL A 34 -12.58 4.28 -2.60
CA VAL A 34 -13.43 5.38 -3.06
C VAL A 34 -14.18 5.91 -1.85
N TYR A 35 -13.96 7.18 -1.55
CA TYR A 35 -14.54 7.82 -0.38
C TYR A 35 -14.84 9.30 -0.62
N MET A 36 -15.64 9.87 0.28
CA MET A 36 -16.02 11.28 0.26
C MET A 36 -15.40 12.00 1.45
N GLU A 37 -14.69 13.09 1.20
CA GLU A 37 -14.19 14.01 2.22
C GLU A 37 -15.15 15.20 2.32
N LEU A 38 -15.65 15.47 3.53
CA LEU A 38 -16.44 16.65 3.86
C LEU A 38 -15.60 17.59 4.72
N GLU A 39 -15.36 18.81 4.23
CA GLU A 39 -14.67 19.86 4.96
C GLU A 39 -15.69 20.94 5.34
N GLU A 40 -16.01 21.02 6.64
CA GLU A 40 -17.00 21.95 7.19
C GLU A 40 -16.33 23.26 7.60
N TYR A 41 -16.78 24.39 7.04
CA TYR A 41 -16.25 25.71 7.38
C TYR A 41 -17.21 26.45 8.33
N ARG A 42 -17.08 26.16 9.64
CA ARG A 42 -17.93 26.77 10.68
C ARG A 42 -17.63 28.26 10.88
N GLY A 43 -18.39 29.11 10.20
CA GLY A 43 -18.36 30.57 10.39
C GLY A 43 -17.15 31.27 9.79
N GLN A 44 -16.33 30.59 8.97
CA GLN A 44 -15.23 31.23 8.24
C GLN A 44 -15.77 32.16 7.15
N ARG A 45 -15.09 33.31 7.03
CA ARG A 45 -15.29 34.28 5.97
C ARG A 45 -13.99 34.51 5.22
N ASP A 46 -14.08 34.81 3.93
CA ASP A 46 -12.90 35.16 3.13
C ASP A 46 -12.45 36.61 3.40
N SER A 47 -11.38 37.05 2.74
CA SER A 47 -10.85 38.42 2.86
C SER A 47 -11.82 39.52 2.38
N PHE A 48 -12.92 39.15 1.74
CA PHE A 48 -13.97 40.04 1.24
C PHE A 48 -15.28 39.89 2.02
N ASP A 49 -15.25 39.23 3.19
CA ASP A 49 -16.39 39.02 4.07
C ASP A 49 -17.48 38.07 3.52
N ASN A 50 -17.18 37.30 2.47
CA ASN A 50 -18.10 36.28 1.96
C ASN A 50 -18.11 35.03 2.84
N LYS A 51 -19.27 34.38 2.97
CA LYS A 51 -19.37 33.08 3.65
C LYS A 51 -18.55 32.03 2.90
N VAL A 52 -17.62 31.37 3.59
CA VAL A 52 -16.96 30.17 3.07
C VAL A 52 -17.93 29.01 3.27
N PHE A 53 -18.23 28.29 2.19
CA PHE A 53 -19.13 27.14 2.25
C PHE A 53 -18.36 25.84 2.29
N ASP A 54 -19.02 24.83 2.84
CA ASP A 54 -18.49 23.47 2.94
C ASP A 54 -18.01 22.96 1.57
N LYS A 55 -16.91 22.22 1.61
CA LYS A 55 -16.30 21.61 0.44
C LYS A 55 -16.52 20.12 0.53
N THR A 56 -17.05 19.55 -0.55
CA THR A 56 -17.16 18.10 -0.72
C THR A 56 -16.14 17.66 -1.74
N SER A 57 -15.37 16.63 -1.43
CA SER A 57 -14.44 16.02 -2.38
C SER A 57 -14.73 14.54 -2.55
N MET A 58 -14.91 14.09 -3.79
CA MET A 58 -14.90 12.68 -4.14
C MET A 58 -13.46 12.28 -4.45
N VAL A 59 -12.98 11.24 -3.79
CA VAL A 59 -11.61 10.72 -3.94
C VAL A 59 -11.69 9.27 -4.37
N GLY A 60 -10.99 8.94 -5.46
CA GLY A 60 -10.76 7.57 -5.91
C GLY A 60 -9.26 7.27 -5.92
N LYS A 61 -8.88 6.12 -5.37
CA LYS A 61 -7.49 5.65 -5.31
C LYS A 61 -7.38 4.28 -5.98
N LEU A 62 -6.28 4.09 -6.68
CA LEU A 62 -5.86 2.81 -7.25
C LEU A 62 -4.40 2.58 -6.89
N SER A 63 -4.11 1.42 -6.30
CA SER A 63 -2.74 0.95 -6.06
C SER A 63 -2.55 -0.41 -6.72
N LEU A 64 -1.46 -0.55 -7.48
CA LEU A 64 -1.01 -1.80 -8.07
C LEU A 64 0.33 -2.15 -7.43
N THR A 65 0.38 -3.28 -6.73
CA THR A 65 1.61 -3.78 -6.10
C THR A 65 1.86 -5.22 -6.45
N ASN A 66 3.12 -5.64 -6.54
CA ASN A 66 3.48 -7.03 -6.73
C ASN A 66 4.70 -7.32 -5.84
N PRO A 67 4.63 -8.28 -4.91
CA PRO A 67 5.74 -8.61 -3.99
C PRO A 67 7.05 -9.02 -4.67
N SER A 68 7.00 -9.57 -5.89
CA SER A 68 8.19 -9.93 -6.69
C SER A 68 8.64 -8.83 -7.66
N SER A 69 7.93 -7.70 -7.73
CA SER A 69 8.28 -6.56 -8.56
C SER A 69 8.87 -5.42 -7.71
N LEU A 70 9.88 -4.74 -8.24
CA LEU A 70 10.37 -3.46 -7.68
C LEU A 70 9.49 -2.27 -8.08
N TRP A 71 8.57 -2.48 -9.02
CA TRP A 71 7.65 -1.46 -9.51
C TRP A 71 6.32 -1.54 -8.77
N SER A 72 5.83 -0.38 -8.36
CA SER A 72 4.45 -0.17 -7.93
C SER A 72 3.86 1.02 -8.70
N PHE A 73 2.54 1.07 -8.78
CA PHE A 73 1.81 2.18 -9.37
C PHE A 73 0.73 2.67 -8.40
N HIS A 74 0.65 3.99 -8.24
CA HIS A 74 -0.35 4.64 -7.41
C HIS A 74 -0.99 5.78 -8.20
N LEU A 75 -2.32 5.79 -8.24
CA LEU A 75 -3.12 6.85 -8.84
C LEU A 75 -4.15 7.32 -7.81
N GLU A 76 -4.24 8.64 -7.63
CA GLU A 76 -5.34 9.28 -6.92
C GLU A 76 -6.03 10.24 -7.89
N HIS A 77 -7.34 10.10 -8.02
CA HIS A 77 -8.22 11.05 -8.68
C HIS A 77 -9.07 11.76 -7.64
N ARG A 78 -9.15 13.09 -7.72
CA ARG A 78 -9.87 13.91 -6.75
C ARG A 78 -10.69 14.97 -7.47
N GLU A 79 -11.99 14.97 -7.19
CA GLU A 79 -12.92 16.01 -7.64
C GLU A 79 -13.44 16.77 -6.44
N SER A 80 -13.21 18.08 -6.41
CA SER A 80 -13.66 18.94 -5.32
C SER A 80 -14.70 19.93 -5.80
N LEU A 81 -15.86 19.90 -5.16
CA LEU A 81 -16.93 20.88 -5.35
C LEU A 81 -16.94 21.82 -4.14
N ARG A 82 -16.73 23.11 -4.39
CA ARG A 82 -17.06 24.16 -3.42
C ARG A 82 -18.46 24.66 -3.73
N ASN A 83 -19.31 24.69 -2.73
CA ASN A 83 -20.60 25.37 -2.87
C ASN A 83 -20.33 26.88 -2.96
N TYR A 84 -20.48 27.52 -4.12
CA TYR A 84 -20.25 28.96 -4.28
C TYR A 84 -21.49 29.81 -3.96
N GLY A 85 -22.44 29.29 -3.17
CA GLY A 85 -23.59 30.07 -2.72
C GLY A 85 -24.57 30.48 -3.82
N ARG A 86 -24.47 29.92 -5.03
CA ARG A 86 -25.58 29.96 -5.99
C ARG A 86 -26.42 28.73 -5.75
N ASN A 87 -27.51 28.92 -5.01
CA ASN A 87 -28.60 27.96 -4.89
C ASN A 87 -28.93 27.39 -6.27
N PHE A 88 -29.05 26.06 -6.36
CA PHE A 88 -29.81 25.43 -7.42
C PHE A 88 -31.29 25.74 -7.22
#